data_AF-A0AAW1L5K7-F1
#
_entry.id   AF-A0AAW1L5K7-F1
#
_cell.length_a   1.000
_cell.length_b   1.000
_cell.length_c   1.000
_cell.angle_alpha   90.00
_cell.angle_beta   90.00
_cell.angle_gamma   90.00
#
_symmetry.space_group_name_H-M   'P 1'
#
loop_
_entity.id
_entity.type
_entity.pdbx_description
1 polymer ?
#
loop_
_entity_poly.entity_id
_entity_poly.type
_entity_poly.pdbx_seq_one_letter_code
_entity_poly.pdbx_strand_id
1 'polypeptide(L)'
;MTDLTTLIKQRGVLKAQLTSFAKFVMLEPGVAYSSSSEDYVFGFQSNSTTDFCDHALVFMAMGVCKKWKQPVAYYFSKGGVGSTKLKQYLTEVIVAIQNVGLRIVATVCDQFQSNCKVYTCWNQE
;
A
#
# COMPACT_ATOMS: atom_id res chain seq x y z
N MET A 1 24.71 -2.68 -34.89
CA MET A 1 23.25 -2.60 -34.69
C MET A 1 22.95 -3.42 -33.44
N THR A 2 22.90 -2.78 -32.28
CA THR A 2 22.81 -3.46 -30.98
C THR A 2 21.40 -4.03 -30.81
N ASP A 3 21.32 -5.34 -30.59
CA ASP A 3 20.10 -6.12 -30.44
C ASP A 3 19.19 -5.53 -29.34
N LEU A 4 17.92 -5.30 -29.69
CA LEU A 4 16.87 -4.78 -28.81
C LEU A 4 16.74 -5.62 -27.53
N THR A 5 17.02 -6.92 -27.59
CA THR A 5 17.01 -7.78 -26.39
C THR A 5 18.16 -7.49 -25.43
N THR A 6 19.30 -7.02 -25.95
CA THR A 6 20.45 -6.59 -25.13
C THR A 6 20.15 -5.24 -24.47
N LEU A 7 19.40 -4.37 -25.14
CA LEU A 7 18.94 -3.09 -24.60
C LEU A 7 17.87 -3.27 -23.51
N ILE A 8 17.03 -4.31 -23.60
CA ILE A 8 16.09 -4.71 -22.53
C ILE A 8 16.85 -5.34 -21.34
N LYS A 9 17.93 -6.09 -21.59
CA LYS A 9 18.81 -6.60 -20.52
C LYS A 9 19.65 -5.50 -19.84
N GLN A 10 20.03 -4.45 -20.57
CA GLN A 10 20.81 -3.31 -20.06
C GLN A 10 19.95 -2.19 -19.46
N ARG A 11 18.69 -2.03 -19.88
CA ARG A 11 17.67 -1.22 -19.19
C ARG A 11 17.15 -1.99 -17.99
N GLY A 12 18.03 -2.07 -17.00
CA GLY A 12 17.90 -2.70 -15.69
C GLY A 12 16.52 -3.23 -15.36
N VAL A 13 16.44 -4.57 -15.28
CA VAL A 13 15.63 -5.24 -14.27
C VAL A 13 15.69 -4.36 -13.02
N LEU A 14 14.59 -3.69 -12.68
CA LEU A 14 14.53 -2.79 -11.54
C LEU A 14 14.82 -3.66 -10.31
N LYS A 15 16.09 -3.69 -9.95
CA LYS A 15 16.62 -4.55 -8.90
C LYS A 15 16.11 -3.94 -7.60
N ALA A 16 15.18 -4.67 -7.00
CA ALA A 16 14.79 -4.54 -5.61
C ALA A 16 13.98 -3.28 -5.31
N GLN A 17 12.67 -3.47 -5.16
CA GLN A 17 11.78 -2.50 -4.57
C GLN A 17 11.36 -3.01 -3.19
N LEU A 18 11.58 -2.18 -2.19
CA LEU A 18 11.11 -2.43 -0.83
C LEU A 18 9.70 -1.85 -0.78
N THR A 19 8.71 -2.72 -0.70
CA THR A 19 7.32 -2.29 -0.65
C THR A 19 6.65 -2.86 0.57
N SER A 20 6.87 -2.21 1.69
CA SER A 20 5.79 -1.47 2.33
C SER A 20 6.46 -0.60 3.38
N PHE A 21 5.94 0.59 3.58
CA PHE A 21 6.02 1.24 4.87
C PHE A 21 4.55 1.53 5.15
N ALA A 22 3.89 0.58 5.81
CA ALA A 22 2.51 0.76 6.24
C ALA A 22 2.53 1.87 7.30
N LYS A 23 2.21 3.10 6.89
CA LYS A 23 2.10 4.22 7.83
C LYS A 23 0.64 4.47 8.12
N PHE A 24 0.28 4.47 9.39
CA PHE A 24 -0.95 5.08 9.84
C PHE A 24 -0.76 6.60 9.91
N VAL A 25 -1.63 7.33 9.23
CA VAL A 25 -1.75 8.78 9.30
C VAL A 25 -3.05 9.09 10.03
N MET A 26 -2.97 9.87 11.11
CA MET A 26 -4.15 10.35 11.82
C MET A 26 -4.85 11.41 10.99
N LEU A 27 -6.16 11.31 10.90
CA LEU A 27 -7.01 12.26 10.20
C LEU A 27 -7.92 12.94 11.21
N GLU A 28 -8.24 14.20 10.95
CA GLU A 28 -9.34 14.85 11.63
C GLU A 28 -10.65 14.22 11.12
N PRO A 29 -11.49 13.63 11.99
CA PRO A 29 -12.75 13.06 11.57
C PRO A 29 -13.64 14.15 11.00
N GLY A 30 -14.15 13.95 9.79
CA GLY A 30 -14.98 14.94 9.13
C GLY A 30 -15.57 14.41 7.85
N VAL A 31 -16.61 15.09 7.37
CA VAL A 31 -17.28 14.76 6.11
C VAL A 31 -16.92 15.82 5.09
N ALA A 32 -16.51 15.36 3.90
CA ALA A 32 -16.29 16.23 2.76
C ALA A 32 -17.16 15.75 1.60
N TYR A 33 -17.77 16.70 0.90
CA TYR A 33 -18.53 16.43 -0.31
C TYR A 33 -17.74 16.92 -1.52
N SER A 34 -17.72 16.13 -2.59
CA SER A 34 -17.13 16.50 -3.86
C SER A 34 -18.16 16.35 -4.97
N SER A 35 -18.32 17.41 -5.77
CA SER A 35 -19.22 17.47 -6.93
C SER A 35 -18.49 17.46 -8.28
N SER A 36 -17.18 17.22 -8.28
CA SER A 36 -16.31 17.43 -9.45
C SER A 36 -16.44 16.37 -10.56
N SER A 37 -16.95 15.18 -10.27
CA SER A 37 -17.14 14.13 -11.27
C SER A 37 -18.37 13.26 -11.02
N GLU A 38 -18.68 12.95 -9.75
CA GLU A 38 -19.87 12.23 -9.28
C GLU A 38 -20.21 12.70 -7.87
N ASP A 39 -21.46 12.55 -7.43
CA ASP A 39 -21.87 12.86 -6.05
C ASP A 39 -21.20 11.90 -5.07
N TYR A 40 -20.11 12.35 -4.45
CA TYR A 40 -19.37 11.54 -3.50
C TYR A 40 -19.24 12.22 -2.14
N VAL A 41 -19.50 11.45 -1.08
CA VAL A 41 -19.33 11.85 0.31
C VAL A 41 -18.16 11.07 0.90
N PHE A 42 -17.08 11.79 1.23
CA PHE A 42 -15.92 11.27 1.93
C PHE A 42 -16.08 11.41 3.44
N GLY A 43 -15.33 10.62 4.20
CA GLY A 43 -15.23 10.76 5.66
C GLY A 43 -15.73 9.56 6.46
N PHE A 44 -16.40 8.61 5.81
CA PHE A 44 -16.91 7.41 6.45
C PHE A 44 -16.08 6.17 6.12
N GLN A 45 -16.05 5.23 7.06
CA GLN A 45 -15.42 3.93 6.84
C GLN A 45 -16.16 3.15 5.75
N SER A 46 -15.42 2.45 4.90
CA SER A 46 -15.99 1.56 3.89
C SER A 46 -17.01 0.60 4.52
N ASN A 47 -18.25 0.66 4.05
CA ASN A 47 -19.44 -0.08 4.52
C ASN A 47 -20.03 0.36 5.87
N SER A 48 -19.76 1.59 6.32
CA SER A 48 -20.43 2.21 7.48
C SER A 48 -20.87 3.63 7.12
N THR A 49 -22.06 4.04 7.56
CA THR A 49 -22.55 5.43 7.45
C THR A 49 -22.50 6.16 8.79
N THR A 50 -22.05 5.48 9.85
CA THR A 50 -22.02 6.01 11.22
C THR A 50 -20.61 6.22 11.74
N ASP A 51 -19.62 5.56 11.13
CA ASP A 51 -18.24 5.58 11.57
C ASP A 51 -17.39 6.53 10.74
N PHE A 52 -17.04 7.66 11.32
CA PHE A 52 -16.05 8.55 10.74
C PHE A 52 -14.67 7.90 10.73
N CYS A 53 -13.96 8.03 9.62
CA CYS A 53 -12.56 7.67 9.53
C CYS A 53 -11.71 8.70 10.27
N ASP A 54 -10.84 8.20 11.14
CA ASP A 54 -9.84 8.96 11.90
C ASP A 54 -8.42 8.49 11.56
N HIS A 55 -8.26 7.46 10.73
CA HIS A 55 -6.98 6.96 10.27
C HIS A 55 -6.97 6.70 8.75
N ALA A 56 -5.81 6.91 8.13
CA ALA A 56 -5.46 6.39 6.81
C ALA A 56 -4.26 5.46 6.91
N LEU A 57 -4.41 4.23 6.43
CA LEU A 57 -3.32 3.31 6.17
C LEU A 57 -2.76 3.59 4.77
N VAL A 58 -1.50 4.01 4.69
CA VAL A 58 -0.84 4.31 3.42
C VAL A 58 0.26 3.29 3.13
N PHE A 59 0.22 2.70 1.93
CA PHE A 59 1.31 1.89 1.40
C PHE A 59 2.18 2.73 0.47
N MET A 60 3.47 2.74 0.73
CA MET A 60 4.47 3.39 -0.11
C MET A 60 5.40 2.36 -0.72
N ALA A 61 5.75 2.59 -1.97
CA ALA A 61 6.77 1.83 -2.67
C ALA A 61 8.05 2.66 -2.73
N MET A 62 9.19 2.03 -2.47
CA MET A 62 10.47 2.71 -2.33
C MET A 62 11.58 1.98 -3.07
N GLY A 63 12.43 2.74 -3.76
CA GLY A 63 13.62 2.20 -4.39
C GLY A 63 14.65 1.76 -3.35
N VAL A 64 15.21 0.55 -3.52
CA VAL A 64 16.29 0.06 -2.64
C VAL A 64 17.63 0.71 -3.02
N CYS A 65 17.97 0.70 -4.30
CA CYS A 65 19.22 1.29 -4.80
C CYS A 65 19.08 2.75 -5.25
N LYS A 66 17.85 3.22 -5.46
CA LYS A 66 17.54 4.54 -6.01
C LYS A 66 16.69 5.32 -5.00
N LYS A 67 17.00 6.60 -4.81
CA LYS A 67 16.29 7.48 -3.86
C LYS A 67 14.96 7.95 -4.45
N TRP A 68 13.93 7.12 -4.32
CA TRP A 68 12.56 7.50 -4.64
C TRP A 68 11.58 6.82 -3.68
N LYS A 69 10.45 7.48 -3.42
CA LYS A 69 9.35 6.99 -2.60
C LYS A 69 8.05 7.49 -3.21
N GLN A 70 7.05 6.64 -3.34
CA GLN A 70 5.75 7.02 -3.87
C GLN A 70 4.63 6.28 -3.11
N PRO A 71 3.58 6.98 -2.64
CA PRO A 71 2.35 6.34 -2.19
C PRO A 71 1.70 5.58 -3.36
N VAL A 72 1.37 4.31 -3.14
CA VAL A 72 0.80 3.43 -4.16
C VAL A 72 -0.61 2.95 -3.82
N ALA A 73 -0.99 2.97 -2.54
CA ALA A 73 -2.34 2.69 -2.09
C ALA A 73 -2.62 3.38 -0.75
N TYR A 74 -3.89 3.67 -0.50
CA TYR A 74 -4.37 4.17 0.79
C TYR A 74 -5.73 3.55 1.13
N TYR A 75 -5.96 3.36 2.42
CA TYR A 75 -7.20 2.79 2.96
C TYR A 75 -7.62 3.57 4.18
N PHE A 76 -8.86 4.08 4.18
CA PHE A 76 -9.41 4.79 5.34
C PHE A 76 -10.05 3.82 6.33
N SER A 77 -9.84 4.05 7.62
CA SER A 77 -10.41 3.25 8.71
C SER A 77 -10.77 4.10 9.91
N LYS A 78 -11.74 3.62 10.71
CA LYS A 78 -11.92 4.06 12.08
C LYS A 78 -11.03 3.20 12.99
N GLY A 79 -10.03 3.81 13.60
CA GLY A 79 -8.97 3.13 14.34
C GLY A 79 -8.00 2.34 13.46
N GLY A 80 -7.33 1.38 14.09
CA GLY A 80 -6.39 0.47 13.42
C GLY A 80 -7.07 -0.57 12.52
N VAL A 81 -6.32 -1.10 11.57
CA VAL A 81 -6.78 -2.18 10.69
C VAL A 81 -6.46 -3.55 11.30
N GLY A 82 -7.44 -4.45 11.34
CA GLY A 82 -7.26 -5.83 11.81
C GLY A 82 -6.35 -6.65 10.88
N SER A 83 -5.64 -7.64 11.43
CA SER A 83 -4.62 -8.43 10.70
C SER A 83 -5.15 -9.11 9.44
N THR A 84 -6.40 -9.60 9.43
CA THR A 84 -7.00 -10.25 8.25
C THR A 84 -7.15 -9.27 7.08
N LYS A 85 -7.75 -8.10 7.31
CA LYS A 85 -7.88 -7.05 6.29
C LYS A 85 -6.52 -6.52 5.86
N LEU A 86 -5.59 -6.37 6.81
CA LEU A 86 -4.24 -5.93 6.52
C LEU A 86 -3.48 -6.92 5.62
N LYS A 87 -3.58 -8.24 5.85
CA LYS A 87 -3.03 -9.28 4.97
C LYS A 87 -3.64 -9.15 3.56
N GLN A 88 -4.95 -8.96 3.46
CA GLN A 88 -5.64 -8.77 2.18
C GLN A 88 -5.09 -7.54 1.41
N TYR A 89 -5.10 -6.36 2.04
CA TYR A 89 -4.61 -5.13 1.41
C TYR A 89 -3.13 -5.25 0.98
N LEU A 90 -2.29 -5.87 1.82
CA LEU A 90 -0.89 -6.08 1.50
C LEU A 90 -0.72 -7.00 0.28
N THR A 91 -1.48 -8.08 0.19
CA THR A 91 -1.48 -8.98 -0.98
C THR A 91 -1.94 -8.26 -2.25
N GLU A 92 -3.02 -7.49 -2.19
CA GLU A 92 -3.53 -6.70 -3.33
C GLU A 92 -2.47 -5.71 -3.85
N VAL A 93 -1.84 -4.96 -2.93
CA VAL A 93 -0.78 -4.00 -3.27
C VAL A 93 0.43 -4.69 -3.89
N ILE A 94 0.84 -5.85 -3.36
CA ILE A 94 1.96 -6.63 -3.90
C ILE A 94 1.69 -7.07 -5.33
N VAL A 95 0.50 -7.62 -5.58
CA VAL A 95 0.09 -8.06 -6.93
C VAL A 95 0.06 -6.87 -7.89
N ALA A 96 -0.55 -5.75 -7.50
CA ALA A 96 -0.61 -4.55 -8.33
C ALA A 96 0.78 -4.02 -8.73
N ILE A 97 1.72 -3.98 -7.79
CA ILE A 97 3.10 -3.53 -8.04
C ILE A 97 3.85 -4.49 -8.97
N GLN A 98 3.69 -5.80 -8.76
CA GLN A 98 4.30 -6.81 -9.61
C GLN A 98 3.75 -6.75 -11.04
N ASN A 99 2.45 -6.48 -11.21
CA ASN A 99 1.82 -6.32 -12.52
C ASN A 99 2.35 -5.12 -13.32
N VAL A 100 2.83 -4.07 -12.64
CA VAL A 100 3.50 -2.91 -13.27
C VAL A 100 4.97 -3.21 -13.65
N GLY A 101 5.47 -4.41 -13.31
CA GLY A 101 6.84 -4.85 -13.61
C GLY A 101 7.86 -4.51 -12.52
N LEU A 102 7.41 -4.12 -11.34
CA LEU A 102 8.28 -3.81 -10.20
C LEU A 102 8.50 -5.05 -9.34
N ARG A 103 9.77 -5.34 -9.03
CA ARG A 103 10.14 -6.52 -8.23
C ARG A 103 10.23 -6.19 -6.75
N ILE A 104 9.33 -6.75 -5.96
CA ILE A 104 9.35 -6.62 -4.50
C ILE A 104 10.39 -7.58 -3.91
N VAL A 105 11.27 -7.06 -3.05
CA VAL A 105 12.29 -7.88 -2.34
C VAL A 105 12.06 -8.01 -0.85
N ALA A 106 11.36 -7.05 -0.27
CA ALA A 106 11.05 -7.00 1.14
C ALA A 106 9.89 -6.04 1.36
N THR A 107 9.24 -6.21 2.50
CA THR A 107 8.16 -5.38 3.04
C THR A 107 8.63 -4.86 4.40
N VAL A 108 8.25 -3.64 4.79
CA VAL A 108 8.61 -3.05 6.09
C VAL A 108 7.37 -2.50 6.77
N CYS A 109 7.28 -2.72 8.08
CA CYS A 109 6.19 -2.23 8.90
C CYS A 109 6.73 -1.85 10.28
N ASP A 110 5.90 -1.20 11.08
CA ASP A 110 6.17 -1.05 12.51
C ASP A 110 5.91 -2.38 13.28
N GLN A 111 6.13 -2.35 14.59
CA GLN A 111 5.91 -3.50 15.47
C GLN A 111 4.48 -3.57 16.04
N PHE A 112 3.51 -2.94 15.39
CA PHE A 112 2.12 -3.00 15.85
C PHE A 112 1.57 -4.43 15.77
N GLN A 113 0.68 -4.79 16.70
CA GLN A 113 0.19 -6.17 16.85
C GLN A 113 -0.42 -6.73 15.56
N SER A 114 -1.16 -5.92 14.80
CA SER A 114 -1.72 -6.36 13.52
C SER A 114 -0.64 -6.74 12.50
N ASN A 115 0.44 -5.96 12.43
CA ASN A 115 1.57 -6.25 11.54
C ASN A 115 2.27 -7.54 11.94
N CYS A 116 2.61 -7.69 13.23
CA CYS A 116 3.24 -8.92 13.75
C CYS A 116 2.42 -10.16 13.40
N LYS A 117 1.10 -10.12 13.61
CA LYS A 117 0.19 -11.24 13.28
C LYS A 117 0.20 -11.58 11.79
N VAL A 118 0.21 -10.58 10.90
CA VAL A 118 0.28 -10.81 9.45
C VAL A 118 1.53 -11.62 9.10
N TYR A 119 2.71 -11.22 9.58
CA TYR A 119 3.96 -11.92 9.28
C TYR A 119 4.05 -13.30 9.93
N THR A 120 3.50 -13.47 11.14
CA THR A 120 3.43 -14.80 11.78
C THR A 120 2.57 -15.77 10.96
N CYS A 121 1.38 -15.34 10.52
CA CYS A 121 0.48 -16.19 9.72
C CYS A 121 0.97 -16.41 8.29
N TRP A 122 1.83 -15.54 7.75
CA TRP A 122 2.33 -15.68 6.39
C TRP A 122 3.48 -16.70 6.27
N ASN A 123 4.30 -16.83 7.32
CA ASN A 123 5.39 -17.80 7.35
C ASN A 123 4.94 -19.25 7.65
N GLN A 124 3.63 -19.47 7.78
CA GLN A 124 3.03 -20.78 8.07
C GLN A 124 2.36 -21.42 6.84
N GLU A 125 2.30 -20.71 5.72
CA GLU A 125 1.86 -21.21 4.40
C GLU A 125 3.08 -21.60 3.55
#